data_AF-G7SDK4-F1
#
_entry.id   AF-G7SDK4-F1
#
_cell.length_a   1.000
_cell.length_b   1.000
_cell.length_c   1.000
_cell.angle_alpha   90.00
_cell.angle_beta   90.00
_cell.angle_gamma   90.00
#
_symmetry.space_group_name_H-M   'P 1'
#
loop_
_entity.id
_entity.type
_entity.pdbx_description
1 polymer ?
#
loop_
_entity_poly.entity_id
_entity_poly.type
_entity_poly.pdbx_seq_one_letter_code
_entity_poly.pdbx_strand_id
1 'polypeptide(L)'
;MFDTVVLDPLEINLDFNNPRFSMFDFSTEEEIVKYLVDFEQIKELAFQIGENGYNTIGERIIVLKSRNAGKINYTVLEGNRRIASLKLLFQYSFLLTSSERKKLEQLNLSLKDFEVRCDVVNEDARDEALFKISAKHVDGIKTWSATDKRVFYHNLYTQYRKKGLSSDKALAKIKNITPEGKVAIRNAIQQLNYLTSVYNATQIYKSDLEKLAHLDTDVLVSRVLRPLLKELNLEFNDEFQVISKNEKVYHEILGLLGKAVWIDKKLDTRVFSVQGQWNEIVKNDKVIPGLAEKINEYKDGCTDSSNKIPQDENAETSNENEKDVNNTSTPLGYENGNTANDSSSTTTHDKKIKYKFFVPKKPIIIKQRNKDLAEYVELLDDNNEKVSRQSSEYSRLKISCDHQNIVITNNTINFLSENGTYNIDVEYYGQIKHFQIFLNIFKYRN
;
A
#
# COMPACT_ATOMS: atom_id res chain seq x y z
N MET A 1 9.86 25.48 -18.59
CA MET A 1 9.60 24.56 -19.72
C MET A 1 10.68 23.48 -19.60
N PHE A 2 10.31 22.20 -19.51
CA PHE A 2 11.32 21.14 -19.52
C PHE A 2 11.86 21.00 -20.95
N ASP A 3 13.16 20.83 -21.09
CA ASP A 3 13.76 20.52 -22.39
C ASP A 3 13.23 19.17 -22.89
N THR A 4 13.07 19.02 -24.20
CA THR A 4 12.65 17.75 -24.79
C THR A 4 13.69 17.24 -25.77
N VAL A 5 13.87 15.92 -25.82
CA VAL A 5 14.81 15.25 -26.74
C VAL A 5 14.15 14.03 -27.37
N VAL A 6 14.60 13.68 -28.57
CA VAL A 6 14.26 12.41 -29.22
C VAL A 6 15.47 11.48 -29.09
N LEU A 7 15.26 10.29 -28.55
CA LEU A 7 16.34 9.33 -28.27
C LEU A 7 16.01 7.96 -28.84
N ASP A 8 17.06 7.25 -29.25
CA ASP A 8 17.01 5.80 -29.43
C ASP A 8 16.70 5.15 -28.07
N PRO A 9 15.65 4.32 -27.95
CA PRO A 9 15.31 3.67 -26.69
C PRO A 9 16.41 2.75 -26.14
N LEU A 10 17.30 2.24 -26.99
CA LEU A 10 18.43 1.41 -26.57
C LEU A 10 19.52 2.22 -25.86
N GLU A 11 19.64 3.52 -26.18
CA GLU A 11 20.58 4.45 -25.54
C GLU A 11 20.05 5.07 -24.23
N ILE A 12 18.81 4.75 -23.83
CA ILE A 12 18.24 5.17 -22.55
C ILE A 12 18.48 4.06 -21.51
N ASN A 13 19.19 4.38 -20.43
CA ASN A 13 19.46 3.45 -19.34
C ASN A 13 18.23 3.30 -18.43
N LEU A 14 17.91 2.08 -18.03
CA LEU A 14 16.96 1.78 -16.95
C LEU A 14 17.47 2.32 -15.61
N ASP A 15 16.55 2.75 -14.76
CA ASP A 15 16.90 3.20 -13.41
C ASP A 15 16.95 2.00 -12.45
N PHE A 16 18.16 1.59 -12.08
CA PHE A 16 18.39 0.49 -11.13
C PHE A 16 17.80 0.79 -9.74
N ASN A 17 17.54 2.05 -9.41
CA ASN A 17 16.89 2.44 -8.17
C ASN A 17 15.35 2.48 -8.28
N ASN A 18 14.76 2.00 -9.38
CA ASN A 18 13.32 1.98 -9.54
C ASN A 18 12.66 1.15 -8.42
N PRO A 19 11.63 1.66 -7.72
CA PRO A 19 11.04 0.96 -6.58
C PRO A 19 10.47 -0.43 -6.88
N ARG A 20 10.09 -0.72 -8.14
CA ARG A 20 9.55 -2.03 -8.54
C ARG A 20 10.57 -3.16 -8.48
N PHE A 21 11.85 -2.84 -8.60
CA PHE A 21 12.90 -3.85 -8.75
C PHE A 21 14.24 -3.51 -8.08
N SER A 22 14.33 -2.39 -7.37
CA SER A 22 15.55 -1.99 -6.64
C SER A 22 15.81 -2.77 -5.36
N MET A 23 14.87 -3.62 -4.91
CA MET A 23 15.13 -4.60 -3.86
C MET A 23 15.96 -5.81 -4.34
N PHE A 24 16.22 -5.90 -5.63
CA PHE A 24 17.02 -6.96 -6.23
C PHE A 24 18.38 -6.39 -6.60
N ASP A 25 19.44 -7.13 -6.29
CA ASP A 25 20.82 -6.76 -6.57
C ASP A 25 21.19 -7.04 -8.03
N PHE A 26 20.48 -6.39 -8.96
CA PHE A 26 20.77 -6.51 -10.38
C PHE A 26 22.05 -5.77 -10.74
N SER A 27 22.90 -6.43 -11.52
CA SER A 27 24.16 -5.91 -12.04
C SER A 27 24.03 -5.43 -13.49
N THR A 28 23.00 -5.90 -14.21
CA THR A 28 22.80 -5.60 -15.63
C THR A 28 21.35 -5.23 -15.98
N GLU A 29 21.14 -4.49 -17.07
CA GLU A 29 19.80 -4.20 -17.58
C GLU A 29 19.07 -5.47 -18.05
N GLU A 30 19.80 -6.48 -18.53
CA GLU A 30 19.22 -7.76 -18.94
C GLU A 30 18.51 -8.45 -17.79
N GLU A 31 19.12 -8.47 -16.60
CA GLU A 31 18.51 -9.04 -15.39
C GLU A 31 17.24 -8.30 -15.00
N ILE A 32 17.24 -6.96 -15.11
CA ILE A 32 16.04 -6.14 -14.89
C ILE A 32 14.95 -6.51 -15.91
N VAL A 33 15.28 -6.56 -17.21
CA VAL A 33 14.31 -6.89 -18.26
C VAL A 33 13.76 -8.31 -18.06
N LYS A 34 14.61 -9.27 -17.69
CA LYS A 34 14.20 -10.63 -17.35
C LYS A 34 13.23 -10.65 -16.17
N TYR A 35 13.54 -9.96 -15.08
CA TYR A 35 12.64 -9.83 -13.94
C TYR A 35 11.29 -9.24 -14.36
N LEU A 36 11.32 -8.18 -15.17
CA LEU A 36 10.11 -7.54 -15.65
C LEU A 36 9.27 -8.46 -16.55
N VAL A 37 9.91 -9.32 -17.36
CA VAL A 37 9.24 -10.36 -18.17
C VAL A 37 8.52 -11.35 -17.27
N ASP A 38 9.20 -11.83 -16.23
CA ASP A 38 8.74 -12.91 -15.38
C ASP A 38 7.63 -12.45 -14.41
N PHE A 39 7.69 -11.20 -13.92
CA PHE A 39 6.84 -10.74 -12.81
C PHE A 39 5.98 -9.49 -13.09
N GLU A 40 6.29 -8.69 -14.12
CA GLU A 40 5.65 -7.38 -14.36
C GLU A 40 4.90 -7.29 -15.71
N GLN A 41 4.59 -8.46 -16.30
CA GLN A 41 3.79 -8.58 -17.53
C GLN A 41 4.28 -7.67 -18.68
N ILE A 42 5.59 -7.40 -18.77
CA ILE A 42 6.08 -6.45 -19.81
C ILE A 42 5.98 -7.00 -21.23
N LYS A 43 5.82 -8.32 -21.38
CA LYS A 43 5.60 -8.96 -22.69
C LYS A 43 4.32 -8.45 -23.34
N GLU A 44 3.24 -8.35 -22.58
CA GLU A 44 1.97 -7.82 -23.09
C GLU A 44 2.13 -6.38 -23.57
N LEU A 45 2.80 -5.55 -22.78
CA LEU A 45 3.09 -4.16 -23.15
C LEU A 45 4.00 -4.08 -24.37
N ALA A 46 5.02 -4.93 -24.47
CA ALA A 46 5.93 -4.98 -25.61
C ALA A 46 5.19 -5.35 -26.89
N PHE A 47 4.35 -6.38 -26.88
CA PHE A 47 3.55 -6.74 -28.05
C PHE A 47 2.55 -5.66 -28.43
N GLN A 48 1.88 -5.01 -27.47
CA GLN A 48 1.01 -3.87 -27.75
C GLN A 48 1.76 -2.71 -28.42
N ILE A 49 2.97 -2.41 -27.96
CA ILE A 49 3.82 -1.39 -28.58
C ILE A 49 4.23 -1.82 -30.00
N GLY A 50 4.66 -3.07 -30.19
CA GLY A 50 5.03 -3.58 -31.51
C GLY A 50 3.88 -3.56 -32.51
N GLU A 51 2.66 -3.92 -32.08
CA GLU A 51 1.48 -3.98 -32.96
C GLU A 51 0.91 -2.60 -33.31
N ASN A 52 0.95 -1.65 -32.37
CA ASN A 52 0.28 -0.35 -32.53
C ASN A 52 1.26 0.82 -32.80
N GLY A 53 2.56 0.56 -32.78
CA GLY A 53 3.61 1.58 -32.75
C GLY A 53 3.75 2.24 -31.38
N TYR A 54 4.83 3.00 -31.21
CA TYR A 54 5.09 3.72 -29.97
C TYR A 54 4.29 5.03 -29.89
N ASN A 55 3.08 4.96 -29.31
CA ASN A 55 2.24 6.13 -29.08
C ASN A 55 2.14 6.46 -27.58
N THR A 56 2.53 7.69 -27.22
CA THR A 56 2.58 8.17 -25.82
C THR A 56 1.79 9.46 -25.60
N ILE A 57 0.70 9.66 -26.34
CA ILE A 57 -0.22 10.78 -26.09
C ILE A 57 -0.59 10.84 -24.59
N GLY A 58 -0.20 11.93 -23.93
CA GLY A 58 -0.47 12.19 -22.52
C GLY A 58 0.53 11.62 -21.50
N GLU A 59 1.45 10.76 -21.92
CA GLU A 59 2.41 10.09 -21.01
C GLU A 59 3.81 10.07 -21.62
N ARG A 60 4.56 11.18 -21.67
CA ARG A 60 5.95 11.14 -22.15
C ARG A 60 6.88 10.42 -21.18
N ILE A 61 8.02 9.94 -21.68
CA ILE A 61 9.11 9.42 -20.85
C ILE A 61 9.83 10.60 -20.21
N ILE A 62 10.21 10.46 -18.94
CA ILE A 62 11.05 11.45 -18.26
C ILE A 62 12.43 10.84 -18.07
N VAL A 63 13.47 11.52 -18.52
CA VAL A 63 14.86 11.06 -18.39
C VAL A 63 15.69 12.04 -17.57
N LEU A 64 16.55 11.50 -16.71
CA LEU A 64 17.62 12.22 -16.05
C LEU A 64 18.82 12.32 -17.00
N LYS A 65 19.26 13.53 -17.29
CA LYS A 65 20.48 13.79 -18.05
C LYS A 65 21.64 13.93 -17.06
N SER A 66 22.60 13.02 -17.16
CA SER A 66 23.84 13.07 -16.40
C SER A 66 25.04 13.17 -17.35
N ARG A 67 26.15 13.75 -16.86
CA ARG A 67 27.42 13.79 -17.57
C ARG A 67 28.40 12.91 -16.82
N ASN A 68 28.88 11.84 -17.46
CA ASN A 68 29.88 10.95 -16.88
C ASN A 68 31.07 10.83 -17.84
N ALA A 69 32.28 11.11 -17.35
CA ALA A 69 33.52 11.13 -18.15
C ALA A 69 33.40 11.89 -19.50
N GLY A 70 32.65 12.99 -19.53
CA GLY A 70 32.44 13.80 -20.74
C GLY A 70 31.32 13.31 -21.68
N LYS A 71 30.81 12.09 -21.50
CA LYS A 71 29.65 11.56 -22.25
C LYS A 71 28.34 11.95 -21.56
N ILE A 72 27.33 12.29 -22.35
CA ILE A 72 25.96 12.48 -21.85
C ILE A 72 25.30 11.11 -21.77
N ASN A 73 24.72 10.81 -20.63
CA ASN A 73 23.91 9.62 -20.41
C ASN A 73 22.49 10.04 -20.02
N TYR A 74 21.50 9.28 -20.49
CA TYR A 74 20.11 9.43 -20.12
C TYR A 74 19.67 8.21 -19.32
N THR A 75 19.06 8.43 -18.16
CA THR A 75 18.49 7.38 -17.31
C THR A 75 17.00 7.62 -17.14
N VAL A 76 16.15 6.63 -17.38
CA VAL A 76 14.69 6.81 -17.30
C VAL A 76 14.23 6.94 -15.84
N LEU A 77 13.67 8.10 -15.49
CA LEU A 77 13.03 8.33 -14.19
C LEU A 77 11.57 7.85 -14.20
N GLU A 78 10.86 8.10 -15.31
CA GLU A 78 9.46 7.69 -15.48
C GLU A 78 9.23 6.99 -16.80
N GLY A 79 8.51 5.86 -16.74
CA GLY A 79 8.29 4.99 -17.89
C GLY A 79 9.31 3.86 -18.07
N ASN A 80 9.98 3.44 -16.98
CA ASN A 80 10.91 2.31 -16.96
C ASN A 80 10.37 1.05 -17.67
N ARG A 81 9.10 0.67 -17.42
CA ARG A 81 8.46 -0.48 -18.10
C ARG A 81 8.37 -0.31 -19.62
N ARG A 82 8.16 0.92 -20.11
CA ARG A 82 8.06 1.20 -21.56
C ARG A 82 9.42 1.12 -22.24
N ILE A 83 10.46 1.68 -21.62
CA ILE A 83 11.84 1.53 -22.10
C ILE A 83 12.27 0.06 -22.06
N ALA A 84 11.96 -0.66 -20.97
CA ALA A 84 12.24 -2.09 -20.86
C ALA A 84 11.49 -2.91 -21.94
N SER A 85 10.23 -2.59 -22.24
CA SER A 85 9.49 -3.22 -23.35
C SER A 85 10.14 -2.96 -24.71
N LEU A 86 10.61 -1.74 -24.98
CA LEU A 86 11.34 -1.44 -26.23
C LEU A 86 12.67 -2.20 -26.30
N LYS A 87 13.45 -2.22 -25.22
CA LYS A 87 14.66 -3.03 -25.11
C LYS A 87 14.37 -4.52 -25.28
N LEU A 88 13.24 -5.03 -24.78
CA LEU A 88 12.80 -6.42 -24.98
C LEU A 88 12.53 -6.73 -26.45
N LEU A 89 11.90 -5.80 -27.20
CA LEU A 89 11.62 -5.98 -28.63
C LEU A 89 12.91 -5.97 -29.47
N PHE A 90 13.83 -5.05 -29.20
CA PHE A 90 14.95 -4.76 -30.12
C PHE A 90 16.31 -5.31 -29.68
N GLN A 91 16.51 -5.59 -28.39
CA GLN A 91 17.81 -6.00 -27.84
C GLN A 91 17.74 -7.35 -27.10
N TYR A 92 16.68 -7.58 -26.31
CA TYR A 92 16.55 -8.76 -25.44
C TYR A 92 15.48 -9.74 -25.89
N SER A 93 15.18 -9.81 -27.19
CA SER A 93 14.13 -10.69 -27.73
C SER A 93 14.40 -12.18 -27.47
N PHE A 94 15.64 -12.56 -27.17
CA PHE A 94 15.99 -13.92 -26.75
C PHE A 94 15.34 -14.35 -25.42
N LEU A 95 14.90 -13.39 -24.58
CA LEU A 95 14.14 -13.65 -23.36
C LEU A 95 12.68 -14.07 -23.65
N LEU A 96 12.21 -13.92 -24.90
CA LEU A 96 10.91 -14.38 -25.35
C LEU A 96 10.94 -15.86 -25.76
N THR A 97 9.80 -16.53 -25.69
CA THR A 97 9.63 -17.89 -26.20
C THR A 97 9.77 -17.93 -27.73
N SER A 98 10.05 -19.12 -28.28
CA SER A 98 10.17 -19.30 -29.72
C SER A 98 8.91 -18.88 -30.51
N SER A 99 7.72 -19.09 -29.93
CA SER A 99 6.45 -18.65 -30.55
C SER A 99 6.33 -17.12 -30.55
N GLU A 100 6.67 -16.48 -29.43
CA GLU A 100 6.67 -15.02 -29.28
C GLU A 100 7.68 -14.34 -30.20
N ARG A 101 8.88 -14.92 -30.38
CA ARG A 101 9.87 -14.42 -31.35
C ARG A 101 9.39 -14.51 -32.79
N LYS A 102 8.75 -15.62 -33.19
CA LYS A 102 8.15 -15.74 -34.53
C LYS A 102 7.07 -14.69 -34.77
N LYS A 103 6.24 -14.41 -33.76
CA LYS A 103 5.25 -13.33 -33.82
C LYS A 103 5.93 -11.98 -34.01
N LEU A 104 7.01 -11.71 -33.28
CA LEU A 104 7.78 -10.48 -33.41
C LEU A 104 8.40 -10.30 -34.80
N GLU A 105 8.96 -11.37 -35.38
CA GLU A 105 9.50 -11.37 -36.75
C GLU A 105 8.44 -10.98 -37.80
N GLN A 106 7.19 -11.44 -37.63
CA GLN A 106 6.07 -11.10 -38.51
C GLN A 106 5.69 -9.62 -38.47
N LEU A 107 5.98 -8.92 -37.38
CA LEU A 107 5.69 -7.49 -37.26
C LEU A 107 6.68 -6.61 -38.05
N ASN A 108 7.83 -7.16 -38.46
CA ASN A 108 8.86 -6.47 -39.26
C ASN A 108 9.21 -5.06 -38.73
N LEU A 109 9.46 -4.98 -37.41
CA LEU A 109 9.70 -3.71 -36.71
C LEU A 109 11.05 -3.11 -37.09
N SER A 110 11.08 -1.80 -37.28
CA SER A 110 12.31 -1.00 -37.46
C SER A 110 12.52 -0.11 -36.24
N LEU A 111 13.71 -0.18 -35.62
CA LEU A 111 14.04 0.59 -34.41
C LEU A 111 13.81 2.10 -34.58
N LYS A 112 14.02 2.64 -35.78
CA LYS A 112 13.81 4.06 -36.09
C LYS A 112 12.36 4.52 -35.90
N ASP A 113 11.39 3.62 -36.07
CA ASP A 113 9.97 3.93 -35.90
C ASP A 113 9.56 4.00 -34.42
N PHE A 114 10.49 3.66 -33.52
CA PHE A 114 10.29 3.58 -32.08
C PHE A 114 11.20 4.54 -31.30
N GLU A 115 11.76 5.56 -31.96
CA GLU A 115 12.41 6.67 -31.28
C GLU A 115 11.47 7.34 -30.28
N VAL A 116 12.02 7.68 -29.11
CA VAL A 116 11.22 8.09 -27.96
C VAL A 116 11.40 9.58 -27.70
N ARG A 117 10.29 10.31 -27.65
CA ARG A 117 10.27 11.70 -27.17
C ARG A 117 10.28 11.71 -25.64
N CYS A 118 11.32 12.33 -25.09
CA CYS A 118 11.54 12.40 -23.64
C CYS A 118 11.52 13.85 -23.15
N ASP A 119 10.94 14.05 -21.98
CA ASP A 119 11.15 15.26 -21.18
C ASP A 119 12.46 15.09 -20.38
N VAL A 120 13.34 16.07 -20.46
CA VAL A 120 14.68 16.03 -19.87
C VAL A 120 14.68 16.74 -18.53
N VAL A 121 15.22 16.05 -17.53
CA VAL A 121 15.47 16.55 -16.19
C VAL A 121 16.98 16.60 -15.98
N ASN A 122 17.50 17.75 -15.59
CA ASN A 122 18.88 17.89 -15.17
C ASN A 122 19.03 17.49 -13.69
N GLU A 123 20.26 17.18 -13.25
CA GLU A 123 20.53 16.69 -11.90
C GLU A 123 20.03 17.62 -10.78
N ASP A 124 20.10 18.94 -11.01
CA ASP A 124 19.61 19.99 -10.11
C ASP A 124 18.07 20.00 -9.98
N ALA A 125 17.35 19.54 -10.99
CA ALA A 125 15.88 19.45 -11.01
C ALA A 125 15.35 18.05 -10.65
N ARG A 126 16.24 17.10 -10.29
CA ARG A 126 15.86 15.70 -9.99
C ARG A 126 14.80 15.60 -8.90
N ASP A 127 14.95 16.35 -7.82
CA ASP A 127 14.03 16.35 -6.68
C ASP A 127 12.61 16.82 -7.10
N GLU A 128 12.50 17.83 -7.96
CA GLU A 128 11.21 18.34 -8.46
C GLU A 128 10.52 17.31 -9.37
N ALA A 129 11.30 16.67 -10.25
CA ALA A 129 10.78 15.60 -11.09
C ALA A 129 10.28 14.42 -10.26
N LEU A 130 11.03 14.02 -9.23
CA LEU A 130 10.64 12.95 -8.30
C LEU A 130 9.34 13.27 -7.56
N PHE A 131 9.05 14.54 -7.22
CA PHE A 131 7.76 14.93 -6.65
C PHE A 131 6.60 14.63 -7.61
N LYS A 132 6.72 15.05 -8.87
CA LYS A 132 5.66 14.84 -9.87
C LYS A 132 5.44 13.36 -10.17
N ILE A 133 6.53 12.59 -10.23
CA ILE A 133 6.50 11.13 -10.45
C ILE A 133 5.88 10.42 -9.25
N SER A 134 6.31 10.77 -8.02
CA SER A 134 5.81 10.14 -6.80
C SER A 134 4.34 10.47 -6.57
N ALA A 135 3.89 11.70 -6.82
CA ALA A 135 2.48 12.08 -6.74
C ALA A 135 1.61 11.23 -7.68
N LYS A 136 2.07 10.97 -8.91
CA LYS A 136 1.40 10.08 -9.87
C LYS A 136 1.30 8.63 -9.41
N HIS A 137 2.33 8.10 -8.75
CA HIS A 137 2.35 6.68 -8.35
C HIS A 137 1.84 6.40 -6.94
N VAL A 138 1.75 7.42 -6.09
CA VAL A 138 1.15 7.30 -4.76
C VAL A 138 -0.38 7.42 -4.85
N ASP A 139 -0.91 8.34 -5.67
CA ASP A 139 -2.36 8.64 -5.73
C ASP A 139 -3.01 8.44 -7.12
N GLY A 140 -2.25 8.06 -8.15
CA GLY A 140 -2.76 7.95 -9.53
C GLY A 140 -3.25 6.57 -9.99
N ILE A 141 -3.52 6.45 -11.29
CA ILE A 141 -4.25 5.32 -11.92
C ILE A 141 -3.48 3.99 -11.85
N LYS A 142 -2.14 4.04 -11.79
CA LYS A 142 -1.25 2.87 -11.58
C LYS A 142 -0.42 3.08 -10.32
N THR A 143 -1.04 2.80 -9.18
CA THR A 143 -0.42 2.93 -7.86
C THR A 143 0.71 1.92 -7.68
N TRP A 144 1.80 2.35 -7.05
CA TRP A 144 2.79 1.42 -6.50
C TRP A 144 2.14 0.45 -5.52
N SER A 145 2.66 -0.78 -5.47
CA SER A 145 2.26 -1.70 -4.40
C SER A 145 2.66 -1.10 -3.04
N ALA A 146 2.06 -1.57 -1.95
CA ALA A 146 2.44 -1.13 -0.61
C ALA A 146 3.94 -1.37 -0.35
N THR A 147 4.48 -2.48 -0.89
CA THR A 147 5.89 -2.82 -0.81
C THR A 147 6.75 -1.87 -1.63
N ASP A 148 6.42 -1.62 -2.91
CA ASP A 148 7.17 -0.69 -3.77
C ASP A 148 7.22 0.72 -3.15
N LYS A 149 6.12 1.18 -2.56
CA LYS A 149 6.07 2.48 -1.88
C LYS A 149 7.03 2.54 -0.70
N ARG A 150 7.13 1.46 0.09
CA ARG A 150 8.11 1.38 1.20
C ARG A 150 9.55 1.40 0.68
N VAL A 151 9.83 0.65 -0.40
CA VAL A 151 11.15 0.64 -1.05
C VAL A 151 11.55 2.01 -1.55
N PHE A 152 10.62 2.72 -2.20
CA PHE A 152 10.86 4.07 -2.69
C PHE A 152 11.32 5.00 -1.56
N TYR A 153 10.60 5.01 -0.44
CA TYR A 153 10.98 5.84 0.71
C TYR A 153 12.29 5.40 1.35
N HIS A 154 12.52 4.10 1.46
CA HIS A 154 13.77 3.57 1.99
C HIS A 154 14.99 3.94 1.13
N ASN A 155 14.86 3.86 -0.20
CA ASN A 155 15.93 4.23 -1.14
C ASN A 155 16.27 5.71 -1.04
N LEU A 156 15.27 6.58 -1.02
CA LEU A 156 15.48 8.03 -0.83
C LEU A 156 16.11 8.32 0.53
N TYR A 157 15.62 7.69 1.59
CA TYR A 157 16.16 7.85 2.94
C TYR A 157 17.63 7.47 2.98
N THR A 158 17.98 6.29 2.46
CA THR A 158 19.36 5.80 2.38
C THR A 158 20.25 6.72 1.56
N GLN A 159 19.78 7.23 0.41
CA GLN A 159 20.51 8.20 -0.40
C GLN A 159 20.80 9.50 0.37
N TYR A 160 19.81 10.04 1.09
CA TYR A 160 20.01 11.25 1.90
C TYR A 160 20.92 11.02 3.11
N ARG A 161 20.80 9.87 3.78
CA ARG A 161 21.70 9.48 4.88
C ARG A 161 23.14 9.34 4.40
N LYS A 162 23.38 8.73 3.24
CA LYS A 162 24.71 8.64 2.60
C LYS A 162 25.30 10.02 2.25
N LYS A 163 24.45 11.02 1.98
CA LYS A 163 24.85 12.43 1.78
C LYS A 163 25.09 13.18 3.11
N GLY A 164 25.05 12.51 4.26
CA GLY A 164 25.33 13.09 5.58
C GLY A 164 24.15 13.81 6.23
N LEU A 165 22.93 13.70 5.70
CA LEU A 165 21.75 14.32 6.32
C LEU A 165 21.34 13.55 7.57
N SER A 166 20.87 14.25 8.61
CA SER A 166 20.22 13.63 9.78
C SER A 166 18.89 12.95 9.39
N SER A 167 18.41 12.02 10.22
CA SER A 167 17.14 11.32 9.99
C SER A 167 15.95 12.28 9.77
N ASP A 168 15.79 13.29 10.62
CA ASP A 168 14.70 14.27 10.46
C ASP A 168 14.83 15.12 9.18
N LYS A 169 16.07 15.50 8.80
CA LYS A 169 16.33 16.24 7.56
C LYS A 169 16.05 15.37 6.33
N ALA A 170 16.43 14.10 6.36
CA ALA A 170 16.13 13.14 5.31
C ALA A 170 14.60 12.96 5.16
N LEU A 171 13.87 12.76 6.26
CA LEU A 171 12.40 12.69 6.23
C LEU A 171 11.76 14.00 5.71
N ALA A 172 12.31 15.16 6.07
CA ALA A 172 11.84 16.45 5.56
C ALA A 172 12.03 16.58 4.04
N LYS A 173 13.18 16.14 3.53
CA LYS A 173 13.46 16.10 2.10
C LYS A 173 12.48 15.18 1.36
N ILE A 174 12.24 13.97 1.88
CA ILE A 174 11.28 13.02 1.28
C ILE A 174 9.85 13.60 1.31
N LYS A 175 9.42 14.19 2.42
CA LYS A 175 8.12 14.87 2.50
C LYS A 175 7.97 15.94 1.42
N ASN A 176 9.02 16.72 1.14
CA ASN A 176 8.94 17.77 0.13
C ASN A 176 8.86 17.24 -1.31
N ILE A 177 9.22 15.97 -1.54
CA ILE A 177 9.17 15.31 -2.86
C ILE A 177 8.10 14.21 -2.94
N THR A 178 7.13 14.21 -2.01
CA THR A 178 6.03 13.23 -1.98
C THR A 178 4.75 13.86 -1.42
N PRO A 179 3.56 13.32 -1.72
CA PRO A 179 2.31 13.81 -1.09
C PRO A 179 2.14 13.35 0.37
N GLU A 180 3.07 12.55 0.92
CA GLU A 180 2.94 11.89 2.22
C GLU A 180 3.57 12.66 3.38
N GLY A 181 2.99 12.49 4.57
CA GLY A 181 3.52 13.09 5.79
C GLY A 181 4.77 12.37 6.32
N LYS A 182 5.62 13.08 7.08
CA LYS A 182 6.84 12.50 7.73
C LYS A 182 6.54 11.22 8.51
N VAL A 183 5.38 11.14 9.19
CA VAL A 183 4.98 9.97 9.98
C VAL A 183 4.71 8.75 9.09
N ALA A 184 3.97 8.93 7.99
CA ALA A 184 3.69 7.84 7.05
C ALA A 184 4.96 7.33 6.37
N ILE A 185 5.85 8.25 5.95
CA ILE A 185 7.16 7.93 5.39
C ILE A 185 8.01 7.13 6.38
N ARG A 186 8.10 7.60 7.64
CA ARG A 186 8.83 6.90 8.70
C ARG A 186 8.30 5.49 8.92
N ASN A 187 6.97 5.35 9.06
CA ASN A 187 6.33 4.05 9.27
C ASN A 187 6.62 3.10 8.12
N ALA A 188 6.59 3.58 6.88
CA ALA A 188 6.89 2.77 5.71
C ALA A 188 8.34 2.25 5.71
N ILE A 189 9.31 3.10 6.11
CA ILE A 189 10.72 2.70 6.23
C ILE A 189 10.89 1.67 7.35
N GLN A 190 10.33 1.92 8.54
CA GLN A 190 10.34 0.98 9.67
C GLN A 190 9.74 -0.38 9.29
N GLN A 191 8.62 -0.38 8.57
CA GLN A 191 7.97 -1.60 8.10
C GLN A 191 8.85 -2.38 7.13
N LEU A 192 9.53 -1.72 6.19
CA LEU A 192 10.44 -2.41 5.28
C LEU A 192 11.63 -3.01 6.04
N ASN A 193 12.25 -2.24 6.93
CA ASN A 193 13.37 -2.73 7.76
C ASN A 193 12.95 -3.97 8.57
N TYR A 194 11.78 -3.92 9.21
CA TYR A 194 11.21 -5.06 9.92
C TYR A 194 10.99 -6.27 9.00
N LEU A 195 10.35 -6.07 7.84
CA LEU A 195 10.11 -7.15 6.87
C LEU A 195 11.40 -7.77 6.36
N THR A 196 12.44 -6.96 6.10
CA THR A 196 13.78 -7.44 5.73
C THR A 196 14.41 -8.26 6.85
N SER A 197 14.28 -7.84 8.12
CA SER A 197 14.75 -8.64 9.26
C SER A 197 14.02 -9.98 9.38
N VAL A 198 12.70 -10.00 9.20
CA VAL A 198 11.90 -11.23 9.18
C VAL A 198 12.32 -12.13 8.01
N TYR A 199 12.51 -11.55 6.83
CA TYR A 199 12.98 -12.26 5.63
C TYR A 199 14.30 -12.96 5.87
N ASN A 200 15.32 -12.23 6.31
CA ASN A 200 16.64 -12.76 6.58
C ASN A 200 16.59 -13.86 7.66
N ALA A 201 15.82 -13.65 8.73
CA ALA A 201 15.65 -14.65 9.78
C ALA A 201 14.94 -15.93 9.32
N THR A 202 14.06 -15.84 8.33
CA THR A 202 13.31 -17.01 7.82
C THR A 202 14.17 -17.91 6.94
N GLN A 203 15.27 -17.39 6.37
CA GLN A 203 16.14 -18.15 5.49
C GLN A 203 16.79 -19.37 6.16
N ILE A 204 16.88 -19.40 7.50
CA ILE A 204 17.31 -20.57 8.26
C ILE A 204 16.39 -21.79 8.07
N TYR A 205 15.10 -21.56 7.80
CA TYR A 205 14.11 -22.62 7.58
C TYR A 205 13.94 -22.97 6.11
N LYS A 206 14.23 -22.02 5.21
CA LYS A 206 14.16 -22.20 3.75
C LYS A 206 15.14 -21.26 3.06
N SER A 207 16.28 -21.80 2.61
CA SER A 207 17.35 -21.01 1.97
C SER A 207 16.96 -20.49 0.58
N ASP A 208 16.07 -21.17 -0.13
CA ASP A 208 15.52 -20.80 -1.44
C ASP A 208 14.17 -20.06 -1.32
N LEU A 209 13.97 -19.32 -0.22
CA LEU A 209 12.74 -18.55 -0.02
C LEU A 209 12.55 -17.52 -1.14
N GLU A 210 11.32 -17.44 -1.68
CA GLU A 210 10.93 -16.44 -2.67
C GLU A 210 11.33 -15.04 -2.24
N LYS A 211 11.64 -14.17 -3.20
CA LYS A 211 12.07 -12.80 -2.92
C LYS A 211 10.98 -12.03 -2.18
N LEU A 212 11.38 -11.18 -1.22
CA LEU A 212 10.46 -10.43 -0.35
C LEU A 212 9.37 -9.66 -1.11
N ALA A 213 9.66 -9.15 -2.30
CA ALA A 213 8.71 -8.45 -3.15
C ALA A 213 7.49 -9.31 -3.57
N HIS A 214 7.62 -10.63 -3.58
CA HIS A 214 6.58 -11.58 -3.98
C HIS A 214 5.88 -12.26 -2.80
N LEU A 215 6.36 -12.03 -1.59
CA LEU A 215 5.78 -12.60 -0.37
C LEU A 215 4.61 -11.75 0.14
N ASP A 216 3.61 -12.41 0.75
CA ASP A 216 2.57 -11.70 1.50
C ASP A 216 3.17 -11.08 2.76
N THR A 217 3.00 -9.78 2.93
CA THR A 217 3.57 -9.00 4.04
C THR A 217 2.51 -8.37 4.93
N ASP A 218 1.21 -8.52 4.61
CA ASP A 218 0.16 -7.72 5.25
C ASP A 218 0.03 -8.07 6.73
N VAL A 219 -0.14 -9.34 7.08
CA VAL A 219 -0.31 -9.76 8.48
C VAL A 219 0.87 -9.37 9.36
N LEU A 220 2.10 -9.46 8.83
CA LEU A 220 3.32 -9.08 9.55
C LEU A 220 3.32 -7.58 9.89
N VAL A 221 2.96 -6.73 8.93
CA VAL A 221 2.96 -5.28 9.12
C VAL A 221 1.74 -4.80 9.91
N SER A 222 0.55 -5.29 9.57
CA SER A 222 -0.70 -4.72 10.04
C SER A 222 -1.20 -5.35 11.35
N ARG A 223 -0.71 -6.55 11.71
CA ARG A 223 -1.18 -7.29 12.89
C ARG A 223 -0.06 -7.68 13.86
N VAL A 224 1.11 -8.05 13.37
CA VAL A 224 2.22 -8.53 14.22
C VAL A 224 3.09 -7.40 14.74
N LEU A 225 3.54 -6.48 13.87
CA LEU A 225 4.59 -5.52 14.21
C LEU A 225 4.32 -4.73 15.50
N ARG A 226 3.15 -4.09 15.63
CA ARG A 226 2.85 -3.29 16.82
C ARG A 226 2.76 -4.10 18.12
N PRO A 227 1.99 -5.21 18.18
CA PRO A 227 1.98 -6.07 19.35
C PRO A 227 3.37 -6.61 19.71
N LEU A 228 4.17 -7.03 18.73
CA LEU A 228 5.52 -7.53 18.96
C LEU A 228 6.43 -6.46 19.59
N LEU A 229 6.40 -5.23 19.07
CA LEU A 229 7.16 -4.12 19.64
C LEU A 229 6.81 -3.87 21.11
N LYS A 230 5.51 -3.93 21.45
CA LYS A 230 5.02 -3.76 22.82
C LYS A 230 5.42 -4.94 23.72
N GLU A 231 5.26 -6.16 23.22
CA GLU A 231 5.50 -7.41 23.95
C GLU A 231 6.97 -7.54 24.38
N LEU A 232 7.88 -7.14 23.49
CA LEU A 232 9.32 -7.25 23.68
C LEU A 232 9.97 -5.92 24.11
N ASN A 233 9.17 -4.87 24.32
CA ASN A 233 9.65 -3.52 24.66
C ASN A 233 10.78 -3.02 23.72
N LEU A 234 10.53 -3.13 22.41
CA LEU A 234 11.47 -2.80 21.35
C LEU A 234 11.31 -1.35 20.90
N GLU A 235 12.43 -0.74 20.54
CA GLU A 235 12.50 0.63 20.02
C GLU A 235 13.20 0.66 18.66
N PHE A 236 13.10 1.79 17.95
CA PHE A 236 13.81 2.01 16.69
C PHE A 236 14.97 2.98 16.89
N ASN A 237 16.13 2.70 16.27
CA ASN A 237 17.26 3.63 16.21
C ASN A 237 17.02 4.78 15.19
N ASP A 238 18.02 5.67 15.02
CA ASP A 238 17.97 6.79 14.06
C ASP A 238 17.87 6.30 12.60
N GLU A 239 18.36 5.10 12.32
CA GLU A 239 18.26 4.39 11.03
C GLU A 239 16.92 3.65 10.85
N PHE A 240 16.00 3.77 11.81
CA PHE A 240 14.70 3.09 11.82
C PHE A 240 14.79 1.57 11.83
N GLN A 241 15.87 1.02 12.36
CA GLN A 241 16.04 -0.41 12.64
C GLN A 241 15.64 -0.70 14.08
N VAL A 242 15.09 -1.90 14.31
CA VAL A 242 14.72 -2.34 15.65
C VAL A 242 15.98 -2.58 16.49
N ILE A 243 16.03 -1.99 17.68
CA ILE A 243 17.05 -2.25 18.69
C ILE A 243 16.53 -3.36 19.60
N SER A 244 17.30 -4.45 19.71
CA SER A 244 16.98 -5.59 20.56
C SER A 244 18.05 -5.78 21.63
N LYS A 245 17.64 -6.04 22.88
CA LYS A 245 18.55 -6.37 23.98
C LYS A 245 19.18 -7.76 23.84
N ASN A 246 18.47 -8.68 23.21
CA ASN A 246 18.96 -10.02 22.88
C ASN A 246 18.73 -10.30 21.38
N GLU A 247 19.72 -9.92 20.56
CA GLU A 247 19.60 -10.02 19.10
C GLU A 247 19.37 -11.45 18.61
N LYS A 248 20.03 -12.43 19.24
CA LYS A 248 19.91 -13.84 18.86
C LYS A 248 18.48 -14.35 19.03
N VAL A 249 17.90 -14.19 20.22
CA VAL A 249 16.54 -14.68 20.49
C VAL A 249 15.51 -13.88 19.71
N TYR A 250 15.71 -12.58 19.54
CA TYR A 250 14.86 -11.77 18.66
C TYR A 250 14.87 -12.28 17.22
N HIS A 251 16.05 -12.62 16.68
CA HIS A 251 16.18 -13.18 15.34
C HIS A 251 15.42 -14.52 15.21
N GLU A 252 15.50 -15.38 16.21
CA GLU A 252 14.73 -16.64 16.26
C GLU A 252 13.20 -16.39 16.27
N ILE A 253 12.73 -15.41 17.04
CA ILE A 253 11.33 -14.97 17.04
C ILE A 253 10.90 -14.52 15.64
N LEU A 254 11.70 -13.70 14.98
CA LEU A 254 11.41 -13.23 13.62
C LEU A 254 11.36 -14.40 12.62
N GLY A 255 12.26 -15.36 12.75
CA GLY A 255 12.27 -16.56 11.91
C GLY A 255 11.00 -17.40 12.06
N LEU A 256 10.50 -17.58 13.29
CA LEU A 256 9.24 -18.29 13.55
C LEU A 256 8.03 -17.56 12.94
N LEU A 257 7.98 -16.23 13.06
CA LEU A 257 6.95 -15.41 12.45
C LEU A 257 6.94 -15.54 10.92
N GLY A 258 8.09 -15.40 10.29
CA GLY A 258 8.18 -15.51 8.83
C GLY A 258 7.97 -16.94 8.34
N LYS A 259 8.39 -17.98 9.08
CA LYS A 259 8.05 -19.38 8.79
C LYS A 259 6.54 -19.60 8.79
N ALA A 260 5.81 -19.10 9.79
CA ALA A 260 4.36 -19.27 9.87
C ALA A 260 3.61 -18.60 8.71
N VAL A 261 4.08 -17.44 8.23
CA VAL A 261 3.45 -16.68 7.15
C VAL A 261 3.85 -17.20 5.77
N TRP A 262 5.14 -17.45 5.54
CA TRP A 262 5.67 -17.68 4.19
C TRP A 262 5.89 -19.14 3.84
N ILE A 263 6.18 -20.01 4.82
CA ILE A 263 6.48 -21.42 4.61
C ILE A 263 5.25 -22.26 4.96
N ASP A 264 4.79 -22.19 6.21
CA ASP A 264 3.70 -23.02 6.71
C ASP A 264 2.33 -22.52 6.23
N LYS A 265 2.23 -21.25 5.82
CA LYS A 265 1.01 -20.55 5.41
C LYS A 265 -0.13 -20.66 6.45
N LYS A 266 0.23 -20.68 7.74
CA LYS A 266 -0.68 -20.80 8.88
C LYS A 266 -1.11 -19.46 9.47
N LEU A 267 -0.38 -18.40 9.17
CA LEU A 267 -0.67 -17.06 9.66
C LEU A 267 -0.92 -16.12 8.47
N ASP A 268 -2.16 -15.63 8.37
CA ASP A 268 -2.58 -14.60 7.42
C ASP A 268 -3.54 -13.61 8.12
N THR A 269 -4.07 -12.63 7.39
CA THR A 269 -5.01 -11.65 7.96
C THR A 269 -6.39 -12.21 8.28
N ARG A 270 -6.73 -13.44 7.85
CA ARG A 270 -7.97 -14.13 8.23
C ARG A 270 -7.80 -14.79 9.57
N VAL A 271 -6.68 -15.49 9.77
CA VAL A 271 -6.32 -16.15 11.04
C VAL A 271 -6.04 -15.11 12.13
N PHE A 272 -5.28 -14.06 11.81
CA PHE A 272 -5.00 -12.95 12.74
C PHE A 272 -5.75 -11.68 12.29
N SER A 273 -7.06 -11.68 12.50
CA SER A 273 -7.97 -10.64 12.02
C SER A 273 -7.76 -9.27 12.64
N VAL A 274 -7.48 -9.18 13.95
CA VAL A 274 -7.28 -7.91 14.68
C VAL A 274 -6.16 -8.03 15.71
N GLN A 275 -5.44 -6.93 15.97
CA GLN A 275 -4.28 -6.92 16.89
C GLN A 275 -4.61 -7.42 18.31
N GLY A 276 -5.87 -7.29 18.77
CA GLY A 276 -6.31 -7.80 20.07
C GLY A 276 -6.18 -9.32 20.23
N GLN A 277 -6.08 -10.08 19.14
CA GLN A 277 -5.89 -11.52 19.15
C GLN A 277 -4.44 -11.96 19.41
N TRP A 278 -3.49 -11.02 19.55
CA TRP A 278 -2.07 -11.32 19.74
C TRP A 278 -1.81 -12.38 20.82
N ASN A 279 -2.44 -12.22 21.99
CA ASN A 279 -2.28 -13.16 23.10
C ASN A 279 -2.75 -14.57 22.75
N GLU A 280 -3.83 -14.69 21.97
CA GLU A 280 -4.33 -15.98 21.52
C GLU A 280 -3.39 -16.60 20.49
N ILE A 281 -2.94 -15.81 19.51
CA ILE A 281 -2.01 -16.25 18.46
C ILE A 281 -0.70 -16.77 19.06
N VAL A 282 -0.17 -16.09 20.07
CA VAL A 282 1.05 -16.50 20.78
C VAL A 282 0.80 -17.72 21.66
N LYS A 283 -0.28 -17.74 22.47
CA LYS A 283 -0.53 -18.81 23.45
C LYS A 283 -1.03 -20.11 22.86
N ASN A 284 -1.75 -20.08 21.74
CA ASN A 284 -2.39 -21.27 21.18
C ASN A 284 -1.36 -22.30 20.69
N ASP A 285 -0.10 -21.90 20.44
CA ASP A 285 1.04 -22.71 19.95
C ASP A 285 0.79 -23.52 18.66
N LYS A 286 -0.47 -23.61 18.20
CA LYS A 286 -0.90 -24.26 16.95
C LYS A 286 -0.58 -23.41 15.73
N VAL A 287 -0.73 -22.08 15.85
CA VAL A 287 -0.54 -21.14 14.74
C VAL A 287 0.93 -20.89 14.49
N ILE A 288 1.71 -20.65 15.56
CA ILE A 288 3.15 -20.39 15.50
C ILE A 288 3.84 -21.17 16.62
N PRO A 289 4.15 -22.47 16.40
CA PRO A 289 4.75 -23.32 17.42
C PRO A 289 6.09 -22.77 17.93
N GLY A 290 6.29 -22.76 19.24
CA GLY A 290 7.51 -22.32 19.91
C GLY A 290 7.65 -20.79 20.07
N LEU A 291 6.70 -20.00 19.55
CA LEU A 291 6.77 -18.53 19.64
C LEU A 291 6.67 -18.04 21.08
N ALA A 292 5.75 -18.61 21.89
CA ALA A 292 5.58 -18.20 23.28
C ALA A 292 6.83 -18.47 24.11
N GLU A 293 7.47 -19.63 23.91
CA GLU A 293 8.72 -19.99 24.59
C GLU A 293 9.83 -18.99 24.26
N LYS A 294 10.02 -18.66 22.98
CA LYS A 294 11.04 -17.69 22.55
C LYS A 294 10.77 -16.27 23.04
N ILE A 295 9.51 -15.85 23.10
CA ILE A 295 9.13 -14.56 23.70
C ILE A 295 9.48 -14.54 25.20
N ASN A 296 9.24 -15.62 25.93
CA ASN A 296 9.62 -15.71 27.35
C ASN A 296 11.14 -15.72 27.52
N GLU A 297 11.86 -16.53 26.73
CA GLU A 297 13.33 -16.55 26.73
C GLU A 297 13.92 -15.16 26.48
N TYR A 298 13.33 -14.39 25.55
CA TYR A 298 13.74 -13.02 25.29
C TYR A 298 13.59 -12.13 26.54
N LYS A 299 12.44 -12.21 27.21
CA LYS A 299 12.14 -11.40 28.38
C LYS A 299 13.01 -11.78 29.58
N ASP A 300 13.21 -13.08 29.80
CA ASP A 300 14.03 -13.60 30.89
C ASP A 300 15.49 -13.17 30.69
N GLY A 301 16.02 -13.29 29.47
CA GLY A 301 17.36 -12.80 29.12
C GLY A 301 17.55 -11.28 29.23
N CYS A 302 16.47 -10.51 29.39
CA CYS A 302 16.53 -9.06 29.63
C CYS A 302 16.56 -8.69 31.13
N THR A 303 16.33 -9.65 32.04
CA THR A 303 16.24 -9.39 33.49
C THR A 303 17.60 -9.35 34.21
N ASP A 304 18.69 -9.75 33.55
CA ASP A 304 20.04 -9.79 34.14
C ASP A 304 20.81 -8.44 34.15
N SER A 305 20.15 -7.29 33.91
CA SER A 305 20.82 -5.97 33.93
C SER A 305 20.16 -4.91 34.82
N SER A 306 19.33 -5.30 35.78
CA SER A 306 18.87 -4.39 36.83
C SER A 306 18.86 -5.04 38.21
N ASN A 307 19.88 -4.71 39.00
CA ASN A 307 19.95 -4.75 40.46
C ASN A 307 19.62 -6.08 41.18
N LYS A 308 20.65 -6.90 41.40
CA LYS A 308 20.75 -7.68 42.65
C LYS A 308 21.21 -6.72 43.76
N ILE A 309 20.29 -6.30 44.61
CA ILE A 309 20.59 -5.91 46.00
C ILE A 309 19.88 -6.96 46.86
N PRO A 310 20.58 -7.66 47.79
CA PRO A 310 19.99 -8.72 48.60
C PRO A 310 18.93 -8.18 49.57
N GLN A 311 17.90 -9.01 49.80
CA GLN A 311 16.98 -8.87 50.92
C GLN A 311 17.73 -9.10 52.25
N ASP A 312 17.40 -8.31 53.26
CA ASP A 312 17.48 -8.74 54.65
C ASP A 312 16.07 -8.61 55.26
N GLU A 313 15.56 -9.74 55.75
CA GLU A 313 14.42 -9.83 56.65
C GLU A 313 14.87 -9.41 58.06
N ASN A 314 14.08 -8.58 58.75
CA ASN A 314 13.56 -8.90 60.08
C ASN A 314 12.69 -7.80 60.70
N ALA A 315 11.75 -8.30 61.52
CA ALA A 315 11.03 -7.69 62.64
C ALA A 315 9.67 -7.02 62.39
N GLU A 316 8.65 -7.81 62.74
CA GLU A 316 7.35 -7.47 63.38
C GLU A 316 7.44 -6.22 64.30
N THR A 317 6.42 -5.40 64.53
CA THR A 317 5.17 -5.76 65.24
C THR A 317 4.20 -4.55 65.28
N SER A 318 2.90 -4.87 65.22
CA SER A 318 1.75 -4.33 66.01
C SER A 318 1.18 -2.89 65.92
N ASN A 319 -0.17 -2.91 65.81
CA ASN A 319 -1.22 -2.09 66.43
C ASN A 319 -1.88 -0.92 65.68
N GLU A 320 -3.10 -1.23 65.20
CA GLU A 320 -4.40 -0.59 65.53
C GLU A 320 -4.45 0.92 65.84
N ASN A 321 -5.21 1.67 65.03
CA ASN A 321 -6.56 2.09 65.42
C ASN A 321 -7.30 2.93 64.37
N GLU A 322 -8.62 2.79 64.43
CA GLU A 322 -9.71 3.35 63.63
C GLU A 322 -9.73 4.88 63.45
N LYS A 323 -10.32 5.35 62.33
CA LYS A 323 -11.65 5.99 62.36
C LYS A 323 -12.17 6.39 60.96
N ASP A 324 -13.43 6.01 60.76
CA ASP A 324 -14.39 6.48 59.76
C ASP A 324 -14.43 8.01 59.59
N VAL A 325 -14.86 8.48 58.40
CA VAL A 325 -16.15 9.16 58.22
C VAL A 325 -16.34 9.53 56.73
N ASN A 326 -17.48 9.07 56.19
CA ASN A 326 -18.08 9.47 54.93
C ASN A 326 -18.28 10.99 54.82
N ASN A 327 -18.17 11.57 53.61
CA ASN A 327 -19.22 12.46 53.09
C ASN A 327 -19.12 12.71 51.58
N THR A 328 -20.22 12.35 50.93
CA THR A 328 -20.72 12.80 49.62
C THR A 328 -20.87 14.31 49.50
N SER A 329 -20.57 14.89 48.33
CA SER A 329 -21.48 15.83 47.62
C SER A 329 -20.98 16.19 46.21
N THR A 330 -21.96 16.30 45.33
CA THR A 330 -21.98 16.48 43.87
C THR A 330 -21.71 17.95 43.41
N PRO A 331 -21.73 18.27 42.09
CA PRO A 331 -21.03 19.40 41.47
C PRO A 331 -21.90 20.63 41.19
N LEU A 332 -21.25 21.78 41.01
CA LEU A 332 -21.79 23.04 40.49
C LEU A 332 -20.89 23.43 39.29
N GLY A 333 -21.35 23.94 38.15
CA GLY A 333 -22.63 24.50 37.74
C GLY A 333 -22.33 25.39 36.53
N TYR A 334 -23.13 25.28 35.47
CA TYR A 334 -23.08 26.07 34.24
C TYR A 334 -23.45 27.54 34.48
N GLU A 335 -22.94 28.46 33.66
CA GLU A 335 -23.67 29.68 33.30
C GLU A 335 -23.66 29.95 31.78
N ASN A 336 -24.82 30.46 31.36
CA ASN A 336 -25.32 30.70 30.02
C ASN A 336 -24.83 32.03 29.42
N GLY A 337 -24.82 32.11 28.09
CA GLY A 337 -24.95 33.35 27.33
C GLY A 337 -25.84 33.12 26.11
N ASN A 338 -27.11 33.54 26.22
CA ASN A 338 -28.11 33.54 25.15
C ASN A 338 -28.16 34.95 24.49
N THR A 339 -28.32 35.01 23.17
CA THR A 339 -29.03 36.12 22.51
C THR A 339 -29.80 35.64 21.27
N ALA A 340 -31.07 36.04 21.25
CA ALA A 340 -32.20 35.89 20.31
C ALA A 340 -31.88 35.77 18.80
N ASN A 341 -32.46 34.80 18.09
CA ASN A 341 -33.80 34.76 17.44
C ASN A 341 -33.98 35.73 16.27
N ASP A 342 -34.12 35.17 15.05
CA ASP A 342 -35.13 35.63 14.11
C ASP A 342 -35.73 34.43 13.36
N SER A 343 -37.05 34.45 13.21
CA SER A 343 -37.88 33.33 12.79
C SER A 343 -38.45 33.55 11.39
N SER A 344 -38.36 32.56 10.52
CA SER A 344 -39.36 32.39 9.46
C SER A 344 -39.58 30.92 9.15
N SER A 345 -40.80 30.48 9.46
CA SER A 345 -41.36 29.16 9.25
C SER A 345 -41.61 28.85 7.77
N THR A 346 -41.20 27.66 7.33
CA THR A 346 -42.00 26.89 6.36
C THR A 346 -41.86 25.40 6.65
N THR A 347 -43.00 24.80 6.96
CA THR A 347 -43.21 23.42 7.37
C THR A 347 -43.10 22.48 6.17
N THR A 348 -42.18 21.52 6.22
CA THR A 348 -42.29 20.24 5.50
C THR A 348 -41.88 19.14 6.47
N HIS A 349 -42.72 18.11 6.59
CA HIS A 349 -42.57 17.02 7.54
C HIS A 349 -41.19 16.33 7.44
N ASP A 350 -40.26 16.70 8.32
CA ASP A 350 -38.98 16.02 8.49
C ASP A 350 -39.20 14.65 9.18
N LYS A 351 -39.36 13.61 8.36
CA LYS A 351 -39.06 12.25 8.81
C LYS A 351 -37.59 12.22 9.18
N LYS A 352 -37.31 12.23 10.49
CA LYS A 352 -35.96 12.08 11.07
C LYS A 352 -35.23 10.92 10.36
N ILE A 353 -34.25 11.24 9.52
CA ILE A 353 -33.47 10.25 8.77
C ILE A 353 -32.64 9.47 9.79
N LYS A 354 -33.07 8.24 10.10
CA LYS A 354 -32.43 7.36 11.10
C LYS A 354 -31.10 6.76 10.64
N TYR A 355 -30.80 6.83 9.34
CA TYR A 355 -29.67 6.12 8.74
C TYR A 355 -28.87 7.01 7.79
N LYS A 356 -27.55 6.97 7.90
CA LYS A 356 -26.61 7.61 6.98
C LYS A 356 -26.23 6.60 5.90
N PHE A 357 -26.33 6.97 4.63
CA PHE A 357 -25.90 6.11 3.53
C PHE A 357 -24.59 6.60 2.89
N PHE A 358 -23.74 5.65 2.48
CA PHE A 358 -22.45 5.90 1.85
C PHE A 358 -22.37 5.15 0.55
N VAL A 359 -21.82 5.82 -0.46
CA VAL A 359 -21.56 5.23 -1.78
C VAL A 359 -20.04 5.06 -1.98
N PRO A 360 -19.63 4.17 -2.88
CA PRO A 360 -18.22 3.93 -3.20
C PRO A 360 -17.49 5.21 -3.65
N LYS A 361 -16.29 5.44 -3.10
CA LYS A 361 -15.43 6.58 -3.49
C LYS A 361 -14.60 6.33 -4.75
N LYS A 362 -14.46 5.06 -5.16
CA LYS A 362 -13.71 4.64 -6.34
C LYS A 362 -14.68 3.99 -7.34
N PRO A 363 -14.41 4.07 -8.66
CA PRO A 363 -15.22 3.40 -9.66
C PRO A 363 -15.27 1.88 -9.45
N ILE A 364 -16.44 1.27 -9.63
CA ILE A 364 -16.63 -0.18 -9.49
C ILE A 364 -16.66 -0.85 -10.87
N ILE A 365 -15.88 -1.91 -11.05
CA ILE A 365 -15.94 -2.73 -12.26
C ILE A 365 -17.01 -3.81 -12.10
N ILE A 366 -18.01 -3.82 -12.98
CA ILE A 366 -19.09 -4.82 -13.00
C ILE A 366 -18.87 -5.75 -14.20
N LYS A 367 -18.57 -7.02 -13.92
CA LYS A 367 -18.34 -8.06 -14.94
C LYS A 367 -19.47 -9.09 -15.07
N GLN A 368 -20.47 -9.01 -14.20
CA GLN A 368 -21.56 -9.97 -14.11
C GLN A 368 -22.89 -9.31 -14.48
N ARG A 369 -23.77 -10.06 -15.14
CA ARG A 369 -25.15 -9.63 -15.43
C ARG A 369 -26.00 -9.67 -14.16
N ASN A 370 -27.09 -8.91 -14.15
CA ASN A 370 -28.08 -8.90 -13.08
C ASN A 370 -27.49 -8.59 -11.69
N LYS A 371 -26.49 -7.70 -11.65
CA LYS A 371 -25.87 -7.28 -10.39
C LYS A 371 -26.76 -6.25 -9.69
N ASP A 372 -27.12 -6.52 -8.43
CA ASP A 372 -27.79 -5.55 -7.57
C ASP A 372 -26.77 -4.50 -7.10
N LEU A 373 -27.02 -3.25 -7.46
CA LEU A 373 -26.16 -2.12 -7.13
C LEU A 373 -26.31 -1.69 -5.67
N ALA A 374 -27.39 -2.06 -4.99
CA ALA A 374 -27.59 -1.75 -3.58
C ALA A 374 -26.53 -2.41 -2.70
N GLU A 375 -25.93 -3.51 -3.14
CA GLU A 375 -24.80 -4.18 -2.47
C GLU A 375 -23.59 -3.27 -2.26
N TYR A 376 -23.43 -2.22 -3.08
CA TYR A 376 -22.31 -1.30 -2.99
C TYR A 376 -22.58 -0.08 -2.09
N VAL A 377 -23.82 0.09 -1.64
CA VAL A 377 -24.22 1.16 -0.73
C VAL A 377 -24.10 0.66 0.69
N GLU A 378 -23.51 1.42 1.61
CA GLU A 378 -23.49 1.08 3.04
C GLU A 378 -24.45 2.00 3.82
N LEU A 379 -25.33 1.41 4.63
CA LEU A 379 -26.17 2.12 5.60
C LEU A 379 -25.58 1.99 7.01
N LEU A 380 -25.44 3.11 7.70
CA LEU A 380 -25.07 3.19 9.11
C LEU A 380 -26.22 3.78 9.92
N ASP A 381 -26.47 3.27 11.12
CA ASP A 381 -27.44 3.86 12.04
C ASP A 381 -26.88 5.07 12.81
N ASP A 382 -27.68 5.61 13.73
CA ASP A 382 -27.31 6.77 14.54
C ASP A 382 -26.08 6.52 15.45
N ASN A 383 -25.79 5.24 15.77
CA ASN A 383 -24.60 4.83 16.52
C ASN A 383 -23.38 4.57 15.62
N ASN A 384 -23.53 4.80 14.31
CA ASN A 384 -22.56 4.48 13.26
C ASN A 384 -22.29 2.97 13.11
N GLU A 385 -23.23 2.11 13.50
CA GLU A 385 -23.16 0.67 13.29
C GLU A 385 -23.73 0.29 11.92
N LYS A 386 -23.18 -0.77 11.30
CA LYS A 386 -23.63 -1.23 9.98
C LYS A 386 -25.03 -1.84 10.05
N VAL A 387 -25.94 -1.30 9.25
CA VAL A 387 -27.28 -1.87 9.09
C VAL A 387 -27.20 -3.16 8.30
N SER A 388 -27.82 -4.22 8.83
CA SER A 388 -27.94 -5.52 8.15
C SER A 388 -28.51 -5.37 6.72
N ARG A 389 -27.94 -6.12 5.78
CA ARG A 389 -28.37 -6.16 4.37
C ARG A 389 -29.78 -6.72 4.18
N GLN A 390 -30.26 -7.51 5.14
CA GLN A 390 -31.63 -8.04 5.16
C GLN A 390 -32.65 -7.01 5.67
N SER A 391 -32.20 -5.83 6.11
CA SER A 391 -33.08 -4.75 6.54
C SER A 391 -33.94 -4.26 5.38
N SER A 392 -35.22 -3.97 5.66
CA SER A 392 -36.14 -3.34 4.74
C SER A 392 -35.73 -1.92 4.34
N GLU A 393 -34.70 -1.34 4.97
CA GLU A 393 -34.17 -0.04 4.56
C GLU A 393 -33.42 -0.09 3.22
N TYR A 394 -32.82 -1.22 2.86
CA TYR A 394 -32.16 -1.36 1.56
C TYR A 394 -33.17 -1.39 0.40
N SER A 395 -34.41 -1.82 0.62
CA SER A 395 -35.46 -1.76 -0.42
C SER A 395 -35.99 -0.35 -0.67
N ARG A 396 -35.63 0.62 0.17
CA ARG A 396 -35.96 2.04 -0.02
C ARG A 396 -34.92 2.80 -0.82
N LEU A 397 -33.76 2.21 -1.09
CA LEU A 397 -32.76 2.79 -1.99
C LEU A 397 -33.33 2.80 -3.41
N LYS A 398 -33.28 3.95 -4.07
CA LYS A 398 -33.54 4.04 -5.51
C LYS A 398 -32.22 4.30 -6.22
N ILE A 399 -31.87 3.41 -7.13
CA ILE A 399 -30.64 3.52 -7.92
C ILE A 399 -31.01 3.73 -9.38
N SER A 400 -30.49 4.81 -9.97
CA SER A 400 -30.79 5.24 -11.33
C SER A 400 -29.56 5.75 -12.07
N CYS A 401 -29.68 5.92 -13.38
CA CYS A 401 -28.68 6.55 -14.23
C CYS A 401 -29.39 7.15 -15.44
N ASP A 402 -29.07 8.40 -15.78
CA ASP A 402 -29.71 9.13 -16.88
C ASP A 402 -29.08 8.83 -18.25
N HIS A 403 -28.07 7.95 -18.31
CA HIS A 403 -27.36 7.64 -19.53
C HIS A 403 -28.17 6.67 -20.42
N GLN A 404 -28.34 7.01 -21.71
CA GLN A 404 -29.21 6.26 -22.64
C GLN A 404 -28.82 4.79 -22.84
N ASN A 405 -27.53 4.46 -22.69
CA ASN A 405 -27.00 3.12 -22.95
C ASN A 405 -26.99 2.19 -21.72
N ILE A 406 -27.56 2.60 -20.57
CA ILE A 406 -27.70 1.75 -19.40
C ILE A 406 -29.15 1.76 -18.92
N VAL A 407 -29.66 0.58 -18.59
CA VAL A 407 -31.00 0.41 -18.04
C VAL A 407 -30.87 -0.24 -16.67
N ILE A 408 -31.39 0.43 -15.65
CA ILE A 408 -31.41 -0.07 -14.26
C ILE A 408 -32.87 -0.29 -13.87
N THR A 409 -33.20 -1.49 -13.39
CA THR A 409 -34.55 -1.85 -12.94
C THR A 409 -34.44 -2.55 -11.61
N ASN A 410 -35.20 -2.12 -10.60
CA ASN A 410 -35.14 -2.65 -9.24
C ASN A 410 -33.68 -2.73 -8.71
N ASN A 411 -32.94 -1.63 -8.83
CA ASN A 411 -31.52 -1.50 -8.45
C ASN A 411 -30.55 -2.45 -9.18
N THR A 412 -31.03 -3.20 -10.17
CA THR A 412 -30.26 -4.20 -10.90
C THR A 412 -29.99 -3.72 -12.33
N ILE A 413 -28.77 -3.92 -12.82
CA ILE A 413 -28.42 -3.60 -14.21
C ILE A 413 -29.09 -4.61 -15.14
N ASN A 414 -29.89 -4.10 -16.08
CA ASN A 414 -30.59 -4.87 -17.09
C ASN A 414 -29.61 -5.37 -18.18
N PHE A 415 -29.89 -6.54 -18.74
CA PHE A 415 -29.07 -7.18 -19.78
C PHE A 415 -28.94 -6.39 -21.09
N LEU A 416 -29.86 -5.44 -21.35
CA LEU A 416 -29.81 -4.55 -22.52
C LEU A 416 -28.74 -3.45 -22.43
N SER A 417 -28.17 -3.25 -21.23
CA SER A 417 -27.17 -2.21 -21.00
C SER A 417 -25.87 -2.49 -21.76
N GLU A 418 -25.27 -1.46 -22.35
CA GLU A 418 -24.02 -1.57 -23.09
C GLU A 418 -22.79 -1.46 -22.16
N ASN A 419 -21.66 -2.04 -22.55
CA ASN A 419 -20.41 -1.85 -21.80
C ASN A 419 -19.96 -0.39 -21.89
N GLY A 420 -19.53 0.18 -20.77
CA GLY A 420 -19.23 1.61 -20.70
C GLY A 420 -18.97 2.09 -19.28
N THR A 421 -18.71 3.39 -19.14
CA THR A 421 -18.56 4.06 -17.85
C THR A 421 -19.80 4.88 -17.56
N TYR A 422 -20.40 4.67 -16.39
CA TYR A 422 -21.68 5.30 -16.02
C TYR A 422 -21.58 5.93 -14.63
N ASN A 423 -22.18 7.12 -14.48
CA ASN A 423 -22.38 7.75 -13.18
C ASN A 423 -23.75 7.31 -12.65
N ILE A 424 -23.75 6.66 -11.50
CA ILE A 424 -24.92 6.07 -10.87
C ILE A 424 -25.38 6.96 -9.73
N ASP A 425 -26.67 7.25 -9.73
CA ASP A 425 -27.34 8.03 -8.70
C ASP A 425 -27.98 7.08 -7.70
N VAL A 426 -27.77 7.36 -6.42
CA VAL A 426 -28.38 6.64 -5.30
C VAL A 426 -29.17 7.63 -4.48
N GLU A 427 -30.49 7.51 -4.50
CA GLU A 427 -31.41 8.29 -3.69
C GLU A 427 -31.86 7.49 -2.46
N TYR A 428 -31.77 8.12 -1.29
CA TYR A 428 -32.31 7.60 -0.03
C TYR A 428 -32.89 8.75 0.79
N TYR A 429 -34.19 8.71 1.07
CA TYR A 429 -34.93 9.76 1.80
C TYR A 429 -34.64 11.18 1.27
N GLY A 430 -34.62 11.36 -0.06
CA GLY A 430 -34.42 12.66 -0.71
C GLY A 430 -32.97 13.14 -0.78
N GLN A 431 -32.02 12.43 -0.17
CA GLN A 431 -30.59 12.67 -0.38
C GLN A 431 -30.09 11.85 -1.56
N ILE A 432 -29.34 12.49 -2.46
CA ILE A 432 -28.75 11.85 -3.64
C ILE A 432 -27.22 11.85 -3.48
N LYS A 433 -26.59 10.69 -3.71
CA LYS A 433 -25.14 10.55 -3.86
C LYS A 433 -24.82 9.79 -5.13
N HIS A 434 -23.63 10.04 -5.65
CA HIS A 434 -23.21 9.50 -6.94
C HIS A 434 -21.98 8.62 -6.78
N PHE A 435 -21.92 7.53 -7.55
CA PHE A 435 -20.69 6.76 -7.73
C PHE A 435 -20.55 6.30 -9.17
N GLN A 436 -19.32 6.00 -9.58
CA GLN A 436 -19.06 5.58 -10.95
C GLN A 436 -18.99 4.06 -11.04
N ILE A 437 -19.51 3.50 -12.13
CA ILE A 437 -19.29 2.10 -12.51
C ILE A 437 -18.62 2.02 -13.88
N PHE A 438 -17.87 0.94 -14.07
CA PHE A 438 -17.40 0.48 -15.37
C PHE A 438 -18.05 -0.87 -15.67
N LEU A 439 -19.04 -0.86 -16.56
CA LEU A 439 -19.73 -2.06 -17.00
C LEU A 439 -18.89 -2.75 -18.09
N ASN A 440 -18.41 -3.94 -17.79
CA ASN A 440 -17.58 -4.75 -18.69
C ASN A 440 -18.03 -6.21 -18.64
N ILE A 441 -19.20 -6.47 -19.21
CA ILE A 441 -19.78 -7.80 -19.32
C ILE A 441 -19.31 -8.42 -20.64
N PHE A 442 -18.70 -9.59 -20.57
CA PHE A 442 -18.35 -10.35 -21.77
C PHE A 442 -19.64 -10.77 -22.50
N LYS A 443 -19.79 -10.38 -23.77
CA LYS A 443 -20.84 -10.96 -24.63
C LYS A 443 -20.48 -12.43 -24.86
N TYR A 444 -21.30 -13.35 -24.35
CA TYR A 444 -21.23 -14.74 -24.80
C TYR A 444 -21.48 -14.74 -26.32
N ARG A 445 -20.57 -15.36 -27.08
CA ARG A 445 -20.89 -15.85 -28.42
C ARG A 445 -21.97 -16.92 -28.22
N ASN A 446 -23.15 -16.69 -28.77
CA ASN A 446 -24.10 -17.79 -29.01
C ASN A 446 -23.47 -18.79 -29.98
#